data_AF-A0A847EVK5-F1
#
_entry.id   AF-A0A847EVK5-F1
#
_cell.length_a   1.000
_cell.length_b   1.000
_cell.length_c   1.000
_cell.angle_alpha   90.00
_cell.angle_beta   90.00
_cell.angle_gamma   90.00
#
_symmetry.space_group_name_H-M   'P 1'
#
loop_
_entity.id
_entity.type
_entity.pdbx_description
1 polymer ?
#
loop_
_entity_poly.entity_id
_entity_poly.type
_entity_poly.pdbx_seq_one_letter_code
_entity_poly.pdbx_strand_id
1 'polypeptide(L)'
;MQTKNPEALTDLLQGRRVLMLSGHTHTVARYQHPLKDGFLHELVAGAACGSWWTGEKDVFGIPAALMSCGSPRNYFEVEVADTSFRLTFKGIGLDSGHQMHVWVAGHDTIDKQVADLDTVPGGTVLATIYAGFDQTAVWMQLDDEAPVRMNHVKRVAPLVARVAAFNKSNVYPTKHSTRLPLRSRPSNHVWQAQVPLNKKWHRIRIFAEDACGFKADGYYLFE
;
A
#
# COMPACT_ATOMS: atom_id res chain seq x y z
N MET A 1 6.20 -1.10 -17.82
CA MET A 1 7.57 -1.48 -17.42
C MET A 1 8.46 -0.23 -17.51
N GLN A 2 9.33 0.04 -16.54
CA GLN A 2 10.22 1.23 -16.59
C GLN A 2 11.55 0.89 -17.29
N THR A 3 11.49 0.66 -18.60
CA THR A 3 12.67 0.42 -19.46
C THR A 3 12.55 1.21 -20.76
N LYS A 4 13.67 1.46 -21.44
CA LYS A 4 13.72 2.24 -22.70
C LYS A 4 13.17 1.46 -23.91
N ASN A 5 13.12 0.13 -23.84
CA ASN A 5 12.77 -0.76 -24.95
C ASN A 5 11.84 -1.91 -24.48
N PRO A 6 10.65 -1.59 -23.93
CA PRO A 6 9.77 -2.61 -23.35
C PRO A 6 9.31 -3.66 -24.36
N GLU A 7 9.08 -3.26 -25.61
CA GLU A 7 8.66 -4.15 -26.70
C GLU A 7 9.71 -5.22 -27.02
N ALA A 8 10.96 -4.81 -27.22
CA ALA A 8 12.06 -5.75 -27.49
C ALA A 8 12.26 -6.76 -26.34
N LEU A 9 12.05 -6.31 -25.10
CA LEU A 9 12.11 -7.20 -23.93
C LEU A 9 10.91 -8.16 -23.90
N THR A 10 9.69 -7.68 -24.13
CA THR A 10 8.50 -8.55 -24.17
C THR A 10 8.58 -9.55 -25.32
N ASP A 11 9.13 -9.17 -26.47
CA ASP A 11 9.35 -10.05 -27.62
C ASP A 11 10.33 -11.18 -27.31
N LEU A 12 11.42 -10.88 -26.60
CA LEU A 12 12.38 -11.90 -26.15
C LEU A 12 11.78 -12.91 -25.17
N LEU A 13 10.75 -12.49 -24.43
CA LEU A 13 10.12 -13.26 -23.36
C LEU A 13 8.84 -13.98 -23.81
N GLN A 14 8.46 -13.89 -25.08
CA GLN A 14 7.30 -14.61 -25.61
C GLN A 14 7.38 -16.12 -25.36
N GLY A 15 6.25 -16.72 -25.00
CA GLY A 15 6.14 -18.15 -24.66
C GLY A 15 6.79 -18.55 -23.33
N ARG A 16 7.30 -17.60 -22.52
CA ARG A 16 7.90 -17.87 -21.21
C ARG A 16 7.00 -17.41 -20.08
N ARG A 17 7.01 -18.14 -18.97
CA ARG A 17 6.45 -17.71 -17.69
C ARG A 17 7.54 -16.96 -16.92
N VAL A 18 7.33 -15.67 -16.67
CA VAL A 18 8.39 -14.79 -16.13
C VAL A 18 7.89 -14.01 -14.93
N LEU A 19 8.65 -14.09 -13.85
CA LEU A 19 8.61 -13.16 -12.73
C LEU A 19 9.83 -12.23 -12.81
N MET A 20 9.60 -10.95 -13.03
CA MET A 20 10.61 -9.89 -13.06
C MET A 20 10.66 -9.22 -11.68
N LEU A 21 11.83 -9.22 -11.06
CA LEU A 21 12.08 -8.54 -9.79
C LEU A 21 12.91 -7.28 -10.03
N SER A 22 12.38 -6.12 -9.64
CA SER A 22 13.04 -4.83 -9.80
C SER A 22 13.08 -4.04 -8.49
N GLY A 23 14.00 -3.07 -8.42
CA GLY A 23 14.25 -2.27 -7.22
C GLY A 23 14.52 -0.80 -7.55
N HIS A 24 15.44 -0.18 -6.81
CA HIS A 24 15.92 1.21 -6.99
C HIS A 24 14.90 2.33 -6.70
N THR A 25 13.61 2.16 -7.03
CA THR A 25 12.61 3.23 -6.92
C THR A 25 12.13 3.54 -5.50
N HIS A 26 12.50 2.70 -4.52
CA HIS A 26 12.05 2.79 -3.13
C HIS A 26 10.53 2.92 -3.03
N THR A 27 9.85 2.08 -3.82
CA THR A 27 8.40 2.00 -3.92
C THR A 27 8.05 0.54 -4.18
N VAL A 28 7.03 0.04 -3.49
CA VAL A 28 6.41 -1.25 -3.81
C VAL A 28 5.43 -1.03 -4.94
N ALA A 29 5.49 -1.88 -5.96
CA ALA A 29 4.50 -1.92 -7.03
C ALA A 29 4.50 -3.32 -7.67
N ARG A 30 3.36 -3.73 -8.20
CA ARG A 30 3.25 -4.92 -9.04
C ARG A 30 2.57 -4.57 -10.36
N TYR A 31 2.95 -5.27 -11.41
CA TYR A 31 2.38 -5.12 -12.74
C TYR A 31 2.24 -6.47 -13.42
N GLN A 32 1.26 -6.56 -14.31
CA GLN A 32 1.19 -7.62 -15.31
C GLN A 32 1.34 -7.00 -16.69
N HIS A 33 2.34 -7.46 -17.42
CA HIS A 33 2.58 -7.06 -18.80
C HIS A 33 2.09 -8.19 -19.71
N PRO A 34 1.13 -7.93 -20.63
CA PRO A 34 0.62 -8.95 -21.53
C PRO A 34 1.73 -9.58 -22.38
N LEU A 35 1.70 -10.91 -22.48
CA LEU A 35 2.46 -11.70 -23.45
C LEU A 35 1.46 -12.48 -24.32
N LYS A 36 1.92 -13.11 -25.41
CA LYS A 36 1.05 -13.89 -26.31
C LYS A 36 0.26 -14.98 -25.59
N ASP A 37 0.90 -15.68 -24.65
CA ASP A 37 0.35 -16.86 -23.95
C ASP A 37 0.28 -16.65 -22.42
N GLY A 38 0.04 -15.41 -21.97
CA GLY A 38 -0.12 -15.11 -20.54
C GLY A 38 0.39 -13.73 -20.15
N PHE A 39 1.05 -13.63 -18.99
CA PHE A 39 1.57 -12.39 -18.46
C PHE A 39 3.00 -12.54 -17.96
N LEU A 40 3.82 -11.51 -18.21
CA LEU A 40 5.01 -11.26 -17.41
C LEU A 40 4.58 -10.53 -16.14
N HIS A 41 4.90 -11.12 -14.99
CA HIS A 41 4.62 -10.51 -13.70
C HIS A 41 5.84 -9.72 -13.25
N GLU A 42 5.67 -8.43 -12.94
CA GLU A 42 6.73 -7.59 -12.39
C GLU A 42 6.42 -7.26 -10.93
N LEU A 43 7.40 -7.47 -10.06
CA LEU A 43 7.42 -6.97 -8.68
C LEU A 43 8.54 -5.94 -8.54
N VAL A 44 8.16 -4.70 -8.26
CA VAL A 44 9.05 -3.67 -7.72
C VAL A 44 9.05 -3.85 -6.20
N ALA A 45 10.15 -4.35 -5.64
CA ALA A 45 10.16 -4.89 -4.27
C ALA A 45 10.14 -3.83 -3.15
N GLY A 46 10.25 -2.54 -3.48
CA GLY A 46 10.47 -1.49 -2.49
C GLY A 46 11.90 -1.49 -1.97
N ALA A 47 12.08 -1.20 -0.68
CA ALA A 47 13.38 -1.18 -0.04
C ALA A 47 13.26 -1.50 1.46
N ALA A 48 14.20 -2.29 1.97
CA ALA A 48 14.28 -2.63 3.39
C ALA A 48 14.51 -1.39 4.27
N CYS A 49 15.19 -0.37 3.76
CA CYS A 49 15.36 0.92 4.42
C CYS A 49 14.18 1.88 4.23
N GLY A 50 13.16 1.50 3.45
CA GLY A 50 11.98 2.33 3.17
C GLY A 50 12.27 3.39 2.11
N SER A 51 11.57 4.53 2.13
CA SER A 51 11.89 5.58 1.15
C SER A 51 13.34 6.06 1.31
N TRP A 52 13.74 6.30 2.55
CA TRP A 52 15.06 6.67 3.03
C TRP A 52 15.07 6.32 4.52
N TRP A 53 16.25 6.18 5.13
CA TRP A 53 16.35 5.97 6.59
C TRP A 53 16.09 7.28 7.36
N THR A 54 14.91 7.85 7.18
CA THR A 54 14.46 9.14 7.72
C THR A 54 12.96 9.09 8.07
N GLY A 55 12.43 10.16 8.65
CA GLY A 55 11.12 10.22 9.28
C GLY A 55 11.23 10.25 10.80
N GLU A 56 10.08 10.29 11.47
CA GLU A 56 10.01 10.19 12.93
C GLU A 56 10.61 8.88 13.39
N LYS A 57 11.51 8.95 14.37
CA LYS A 57 12.10 7.78 15.01
C LYS A 57 11.19 7.27 16.12
N ASP A 58 11.07 5.96 16.23
CA ASP A 58 10.50 5.31 17.40
C ASP A 58 11.45 5.38 18.61
N VAL A 59 11.03 4.78 19.73
CA VAL A 59 11.79 4.74 20.99
C VAL A 59 13.13 4.00 20.87
N PHE A 60 13.33 3.20 19.83
CA PHE A 60 14.58 2.50 19.54
C PHE A 60 15.46 3.25 18.53
N GLY A 61 15.06 4.46 18.14
CA GLY A 61 15.78 5.28 17.17
C GLY A 61 15.57 4.87 15.72
N ILE A 62 14.61 3.98 15.47
CA ILE A 62 14.33 3.44 14.15
C ILE A 62 13.30 4.35 13.45
N PRO A 63 13.61 4.92 12.27
CA PRO A 63 12.71 5.84 11.61
C PRO A 63 11.52 5.11 10.96
N ALA A 64 10.38 5.81 10.88
CA ALA A 64 9.19 5.33 10.18
C ALA A 64 9.49 4.95 8.72
N ALA A 65 10.32 5.75 8.03
CA ALA A 65 10.84 5.47 6.69
C ALA A 65 9.77 5.07 5.64
N LEU A 66 8.57 5.66 5.77
CA LEU A 66 7.43 5.38 4.91
C LEU A 66 7.76 5.59 3.42
N MET A 67 7.41 4.64 2.56
CA MET A 67 7.55 4.82 1.11
C MET A 67 6.43 5.68 0.54
N SER A 68 6.67 6.37 -0.58
CA SER A 68 5.67 7.25 -1.21
C SER A 68 4.42 6.51 -1.71
N CYS A 69 4.50 5.18 -1.92
CA CYS A 69 3.33 4.33 -2.19
C CYS A 69 2.49 3.98 -0.94
N GLY A 70 2.92 4.38 0.26
CA GLY A 70 2.24 4.10 1.51
C GLY A 70 2.60 2.77 2.18
N SER A 71 3.44 1.95 1.55
CA SER A 71 4.01 0.76 2.20
C SER A 71 5.09 1.15 3.22
N PRO A 72 5.19 0.43 4.36
CA PRO A 72 6.29 0.57 5.31
C PRO A 72 7.56 -0.06 4.73
N ARG A 73 8.68 0.09 5.45
CA ARG A 73 9.89 -0.73 5.23
C ARG A 73 9.55 -2.20 5.13
N ASN A 74 10.09 -2.88 4.13
CA ASN A 74 9.65 -4.24 3.83
C ASN A 74 10.72 -5.10 3.15
N TYR A 75 10.41 -6.37 3.06
CA TYR A 75 10.98 -7.30 2.09
C TYR A 75 9.87 -8.19 1.52
N PHE A 76 10.21 -9.02 0.55
CA PHE A 76 9.31 -10.03 0.00
C PHE A 76 9.93 -11.41 0.16
N GLU A 77 9.10 -12.38 0.52
CA GLU A 77 9.42 -13.80 0.40
C GLU A 77 8.83 -14.28 -0.93
N VAL A 78 9.68 -14.90 -1.74
CA VAL A 78 9.30 -15.42 -3.07
C VAL A 78 9.43 -16.93 -3.02
N GLU A 79 8.30 -17.62 -3.08
CA GLU A 79 8.25 -19.07 -3.14
C GLU A 79 8.01 -19.48 -4.60
N VAL A 80 8.89 -20.32 -5.15
CA VAL A 80 8.79 -20.81 -6.52
C VAL A 80 8.57 -22.33 -6.48
N ALA A 81 7.50 -22.79 -7.11
CA ALA A 81 7.17 -24.21 -7.22
C ALA A 81 6.79 -24.53 -8.67
N ASP A 82 7.60 -25.36 -9.33
CA ASP A 82 7.53 -25.70 -10.75
C ASP A 82 7.45 -24.46 -11.65
N THR A 83 6.25 -24.14 -12.14
CA THR A 83 5.97 -23.01 -13.03
C THR A 83 5.13 -21.92 -12.35
N SER A 84 4.89 -22.05 -11.05
CA SER A 84 4.12 -21.13 -10.23
C SER A 84 5.02 -20.41 -9.23
N PHE A 85 4.56 -19.25 -8.77
CA PHE A 85 5.21 -18.52 -7.69
C PHE A 85 4.16 -17.93 -6.75
N ARG A 86 4.57 -17.68 -5.51
CA ARG A 86 3.81 -16.93 -4.51
C ARG A 86 4.68 -15.79 -3.97
N LEU A 87 4.07 -14.62 -3.82
CA LEU A 87 4.71 -13.43 -3.26
C LEU A 87 4.08 -13.10 -1.92
N THR A 88 4.90 -13.09 -0.87
CA THR A 88 4.47 -12.71 0.48
C THR A 88 5.17 -11.42 0.89
N PHE A 89 4.39 -10.36 1.12
CA PHE A 89 4.91 -9.10 1.65
C PHE A 89 5.16 -9.22 3.15
N LYS A 90 6.32 -8.75 3.63
CA LYS A 90 6.60 -8.62 5.05
C LYS A 90 7.06 -7.21 5.39
N GLY A 91 6.27 -6.52 6.22
CA GLY A 91 6.69 -5.28 6.87
C GLY A 91 7.75 -5.55 7.95
N ILE A 92 8.85 -4.80 7.91
CA ILE A 92 9.93 -4.87 8.90
C ILE A 92 9.46 -4.21 10.20
N GLY A 93 9.56 -4.94 11.31
CA GLY A 93 9.10 -4.48 12.62
C GLY A 93 7.58 -4.53 12.83
N LEU A 94 6.83 -5.07 11.88
CA LEU A 94 5.39 -5.31 11.99
C LEU A 94 5.13 -6.82 12.18
N ASP A 95 3.92 -7.20 12.58
CA ASP A 95 3.49 -8.60 12.54
C ASP A 95 3.38 -9.11 11.09
N SER A 96 3.42 -10.43 10.90
CA SER A 96 3.26 -11.03 9.55
C SER A 96 1.86 -10.79 8.96
N GLY A 97 0.83 -10.72 9.80
CA GLY A 97 -0.54 -10.41 9.39
C GLY A 97 -0.80 -8.93 9.09
N HIS A 98 0.13 -8.02 9.40
CA HIS A 98 -0.07 -6.60 9.20
C HIS A 98 0.19 -6.21 7.73
N GLN A 99 -0.86 -6.29 6.91
CA GLN A 99 -0.77 -6.15 5.45
C GLN A 99 -1.40 -4.86 4.90
N MET A 100 -1.91 -3.98 5.77
CA MET A 100 -2.53 -2.74 5.31
C MET A 100 -2.57 -1.65 6.39
N HIS A 101 -2.81 -0.41 5.94
CA HIS A 101 -3.27 0.67 6.79
C HIS A 101 -4.69 1.06 6.41
N VAL A 102 -5.55 1.27 7.40
CA VAL A 102 -6.92 1.73 7.19
C VAL A 102 -7.10 3.12 7.76
N TRP A 103 -7.76 3.97 6.99
CA TRP A 103 -8.13 5.32 7.36
C TRP A 103 -9.63 5.48 7.19
N VAL A 104 -10.31 6.03 8.20
CA VAL A 104 -11.74 6.36 8.12
C VAL A 104 -11.87 7.86 8.11
N ALA A 105 -12.35 8.41 6.99
CA ALA A 105 -12.48 9.85 6.83
C ALA A 105 -13.50 10.42 7.83
N GLY A 106 -13.12 11.50 8.51
CA GLY A 106 -13.93 12.16 9.52
C GLY A 106 -13.77 11.61 10.95
N HIS A 107 -13.00 10.54 11.15
CA HIS A 107 -12.66 10.03 12.49
C HIS A 107 -11.68 10.95 13.22
N ASP A 108 -10.75 11.58 12.50
CA ASP A 108 -9.75 12.48 13.08
C ASP A 108 -9.94 13.90 12.55
N THR A 109 -9.92 14.89 13.44
CA THR A 109 -10.05 16.31 13.08
C THR A 109 -8.93 16.79 12.16
N ILE A 110 -7.78 16.11 12.15
CA ILE A 110 -6.66 16.48 11.28
C ILE A 110 -6.97 16.28 9.79
N ASP A 111 -7.98 15.50 9.42
CA ASP A 111 -8.40 15.29 8.03
C ASP A 111 -8.64 16.63 7.33
N LYS A 112 -9.23 17.60 8.05
CA LYS A 112 -9.51 18.95 7.54
C LYS A 112 -8.28 19.84 7.36
N GLN A 113 -7.11 19.41 7.83
CA GLN A 113 -5.84 20.11 7.69
C GLN A 113 -4.93 19.47 6.63
N VAL A 114 -5.35 18.35 6.04
CA VAL A 114 -4.58 17.61 5.03
C VAL A 114 -5.31 17.71 3.70
N ALA A 115 -4.75 18.46 2.74
CA ALA A 115 -5.38 18.75 1.44
C ALA A 115 -5.76 17.51 0.60
N ASP A 116 -5.12 16.36 0.81
CA ASP A 116 -5.46 15.10 0.12
C ASP A 116 -6.61 14.32 0.82
N LEU A 117 -7.10 14.83 1.96
CA LEU A 117 -8.08 14.17 2.84
C LEU A 117 -9.26 15.08 3.22
N ASP A 118 -9.12 16.40 3.17
CA ASP A 118 -10.13 17.39 3.61
C ASP A 118 -11.46 17.30 2.84
N THR A 119 -11.38 16.93 1.56
CA THR A 119 -12.47 16.75 0.60
C THR A 119 -13.04 15.33 0.57
N VAL A 120 -12.40 14.38 1.27
CA VAL A 120 -12.93 13.01 1.36
C VAL A 120 -14.21 13.02 2.20
N PRO A 121 -15.34 12.50 1.69
CA PRO A 121 -16.57 12.45 2.46
C PRO A 121 -16.41 11.70 3.78
N GLY A 122 -17.08 12.18 4.83
CA GLY A 122 -17.11 11.49 6.12
C GLY A 122 -17.65 10.07 5.96
N GLY A 123 -17.03 9.10 6.64
CA GLY A 123 -17.38 7.68 6.54
C GLY A 123 -16.81 6.97 5.31
N THR A 124 -15.99 7.63 4.49
CA THR A 124 -15.21 6.91 3.48
C THR A 124 -14.06 6.16 4.15
N VAL A 125 -14.03 4.84 4.01
CA VAL A 125 -12.92 3.97 4.41
C VAL A 125 -11.93 3.91 3.28
N LEU A 126 -10.66 4.14 3.60
CA LEU A 126 -9.55 4.18 2.68
C LEU A 126 -8.48 3.20 3.15
N ALA A 127 -8.34 2.08 2.46
CA ALA A 127 -7.40 1.03 2.79
C ALA A 127 -6.18 1.10 1.87
N THR A 128 -5.00 1.22 2.47
CA THR A 128 -3.71 1.06 1.77
C THR A 128 -3.26 -0.39 1.89
N ILE A 129 -3.60 -1.24 0.92
CA ILE A 129 -3.23 -2.67 0.91
C ILE A 129 -1.80 -2.80 0.38
N TYR A 130 -0.85 -3.20 1.23
CA TYR A 130 0.54 -3.29 0.83
C TYR A 130 0.71 -4.37 -0.24
N ALA A 131 1.50 -4.07 -1.27
CA ALA A 131 1.71 -4.97 -2.41
C ALA A 131 0.43 -5.37 -3.17
N GLY A 132 -0.71 -4.72 -2.90
CA GLY A 132 -1.87 -4.81 -3.77
C GLY A 132 -1.59 -4.14 -5.12
N PHE A 133 -2.29 -4.55 -6.17
CA PHE A 133 -2.21 -3.93 -7.49
C PHE A 133 -3.57 -3.95 -8.18
N ASP A 134 -3.63 -3.57 -9.45
CA ASP A 134 -4.88 -3.39 -10.20
C ASP A 134 -5.74 -4.66 -10.29
N GLN A 135 -5.15 -5.86 -10.26
CA GLN A 135 -5.90 -7.12 -10.19
C GLN A 135 -6.21 -7.61 -8.77
N THR A 136 -5.78 -6.88 -7.73
CA THR A 136 -6.10 -7.25 -6.36
C THR A 136 -7.56 -6.98 -6.05
N ALA A 137 -8.23 -8.07 -5.68
CA ALA A 137 -9.58 -8.05 -5.21
C ALA A 137 -9.60 -7.68 -3.73
N VAL A 138 -10.37 -6.65 -3.36
CA VAL A 138 -10.44 -6.15 -1.97
C VAL A 138 -11.89 -6.01 -1.55
N TRP A 139 -12.22 -6.56 -0.39
CA TRP A 139 -13.54 -6.49 0.22
C TRP A 139 -13.44 -5.93 1.62
N MET A 140 -14.53 -5.31 2.05
CA MET A 140 -14.69 -4.74 3.37
C MET A 140 -15.98 -5.26 3.98
N GLN A 141 -15.92 -5.70 5.21
CA GLN A 141 -17.08 -6.06 6.03
C GLN A 141 -17.17 -5.08 7.20
N LEU A 142 -18.32 -4.44 7.36
CA LEU A 142 -18.63 -3.59 8.50
C LEU A 142 -19.43 -4.40 9.53
N ASP A 143 -18.96 -4.44 10.76
CA ASP A 143 -19.52 -5.19 11.87
C ASP A 143 -19.78 -6.67 11.49
N ASP A 144 -21.06 -7.04 11.37
CA ASP A 144 -21.55 -8.36 10.97
C ASP A 144 -22.37 -8.30 9.65
N GLU A 145 -22.27 -7.18 8.92
CA GLU A 145 -22.96 -7.00 7.63
C GLU A 145 -22.30 -7.83 6.51
N ALA A 146 -22.97 -7.92 5.36
CA ALA A 146 -22.42 -8.58 4.20
C ALA A 146 -21.18 -7.83 3.68
N PRO A 147 -20.09 -8.54 3.29
CA PRO A 147 -18.93 -7.88 2.70
C PRO A 147 -19.27 -7.14 1.41
N VAL A 148 -18.79 -5.91 1.29
CA VAL A 148 -18.89 -5.09 0.08
C VAL A 148 -17.55 -5.04 -0.65
N ARG A 149 -17.60 -4.98 -1.99
CA ARG A 149 -16.40 -4.81 -2.80
C ARG A 149 -15.87 -3.39 -2.66
N MET A 150 -14.58 -3.24 -2.39
CA MET A 150 -13.93 -1.93 -2.39
C MET A 150 -13.46 -1.55 -3.81
N ASN A 151 -13.52 -0.26 -4.12
CA ASN A 151 -13.08 0.28 -5.40
C ASN A 151 -11.62 0.71 -5.34
N HIS A 152 -10.79 0.26 -6.29
CA HIS A 152 -9.43 0.76 -6.44
C HIS A 152 -9.45 2.22 -6.90
N VAL A 153 -8.62 3.07 -6.28
CA VAL A 153 -8.62 4.51 -6.55
C VAL A 153 -7.22 5.08 -6.64
N LYS A 154 -7.00 5.93 -7.64
CA LYS A 154 -5.74 6.64 -7.84
C LYS A 154 -5.69 7.88 -6.95
N ARG A 155 -5.12 7.73 -5.76
CA ARG A 155 -4.95 8.81 -4.79
C ARG A 155 -3.73 8.59 -3.91
N VAL A 156 -3.27 9.65 -3.25
CA VAL A 156 -2.16 9.57 -2.30
C VAL A 156 -2.59 8.66 -1.14
N ALA A 157 -1.70 7.77 -0.70
CA ALA A 157 -1.99 6.94 0.46
C ALA A 157 -2.24 7.83 1.70
N PRO A 158 -3.31 7.63 2.49
CA PRO A 158 -3.67 8.56 3.57
C PRO A 158 -2.54 8.85 4.57
N LEU A 159 -1.78 7.82 4.96
CA LEU A 159 -0.64 8.02 5.86
C LEU A 159 0.47 8.86 5.22
N VAL A 160 0.72 8.71 3.92
CA VAL A 160 1.68 9.54 3.17
C VAL A 160 1.21 10.99 3.15
N ALA A 161 -0.06 11.24 2.87
CA ALA A 161 -0.66 12.57 2.90
C ALA A 161 -0.52 13.22 4.28
N ARG A 162 -0.87 12.50 5.35
CA ARG A 162 -0.71 12.98 6.74
C ARG A 162 0.74 13.33 7.06
N VAL A 163 1.68 12.40 6.81
CA VAL A 163 3.10 12.62 7.12
C VAL A 163 3.68 13.77 6.27
N ALA A 164 3.28 13.89 5.01
CA ALA A 164 3.71 15.00 4.15
C ALA A 164 3.19 16.35 4.64
N ALA A 165 1.95 16.43 5.14
CA ALA A 165 1.41 17.63 5.77
C ALA A 165 2.14 17.97 7.07
N PHE A 166 2.38 16.97 7.92
CA PHE A 166 3.14 17.11 9.17
C PHE A 166 4.56 17.59 8.93
N ASN A 167 5.25 17.09 7.91
CA ASN A 167 6.57 17.58 7.53
C ASN A 167 6.59 19.09 7.22
N LYS A 168 5.48 19.69 6.77
CA LYS A 168 5.37 21.13 6.49
C LYS A 168 5.11 21.97 7.75
N SER A 169 4.64 21.36 8.83
CA SER A 169 4.28 22.06 10.08
C SER A 169 5.50 22.50 10.91
N ASN A 170 6.70 22.01 10.59
CA ASN A 170 7.93 22.20 11.37
C ASN A 170 7.91 21.68 12.82
N VAL A 171 6.84 21.00 13.27
CA VAL A 171 6.80 20.29 14.55
C VAL A 171 7.04 18.78 14.40
N TYR A 172 6.95 18.27 13.17
CA TYR A 172 7.20 16.87 12.83
C TYR A 172 8.14 16.79 11.61
N PRO A 173 9.08 15.82 11.60
CA PRO A 173 9.39 14.95 12.71
C PRO A 173 10.10 15.73 13.84
N THR A 174 10.23 15.12 15.02
CA THR A 174 10.81 15.72 16.22
C THR A 174 12.30 16.08 16.03
N LYS A 175 12.85 16.91 16.92
CA LYS A 175 14.18 17.55 16.80
C LYS A 175 15.35 16.63 16.41
N HIS A 176 15.32 15.34 16.80
CA HIS A 176 16.40 14.38 16.56
C HIS A 176 16.12 13.40 15.40
N SER A 177 15.06 13.67 14.66
CA SER A 177 14.61 12.94 13.49
C SER A 177 14.86 13.76 12.22
N THR A 178 14.99 13.09 11.09
CA THR A 178 15.22 13.74 9.79
C THR A 178 13.93 13.76 9.00
N ARG A 179 13.57 14.88 8.39
CA ARG A 179 12.36 14.99 7.55
C ARG A 179 12.36 13.94 6.43
N LEU A 180 11.26 13.21 6.31
CA LEU A 180 11.07 12.23 5.23
C LEU A 180 10.67 12.96 3.93
N PRO A 181 11.41 12.83 2.82
CA PRO A 181 11.12 13.56 1.58
C PRO A 181 9.98 12.90 0.78
N LEU A 182 8.77 12.85 1.37
CA LEU A 182 7.58 12.33 0.71
C LEU A 182 7.10 13.26 -0.39
N ARG A 183 6.73 12.68 -1.54
CA ARG A 183 6.04 13.39 -2.61
C ARG A 183 4.57 12.99 -2.60
N SER A 184 3.69 13.98 -2.75
CA SER A 184 2.26 13.72 -2.98
C SER A 184 2.10 13.17 -4.41
N ARG A 185 2.12 11.84 -4.52
CA ARG A 185 1.91 11.09 -5.75
C ARG A 185 0.84 10.03 -5.50
N PRO A 186 -0.05 9.77 -6.47
CA PRO A 186 -1.00 8.67 -6.36
C PRO A 186 -0.29 7.34 -6.09
N SER A 187 -0.83 6.59 -5.15
CA SER A 187 -0.41 5.22 -4.86
C SER A 187 -1.28 4.23 -5.64
N ASN A 188 -0.69 3.11 -6.04
CA ASN A 188 -1.41 1.97 -6.61
C ASN A 188 -2.04 1.07 -5.54
N HIS A 189 -1.89 1.42 -4.25
CA HIS A 189 -2.25 0.55 -3.14
C HIS A 189 -3.54 0.99 -2.43
N VAL A 190 -4.34 1.88 -3.01
CA VAL A 190 -5.48 2.47 -2.27
C VAL A 190 -6.82 1.97 -2.80
N TRP A 191 -7.62 1.44 -1.90
CA TRP A 191 -9.01 1.04 -2.12
C TRP A 191 -9.94 1.84 -1.23
N GLN A 192 -11.16 2.07 -1.70
CA GLN A 192 -12.17 2.80 -0.95
C GLN A 192 -13.53 2.11 -0.92
N ALA A 193 -14.24 2.30 0.18
CA ALA A 193 -15.65 1.98 0.34
C ALA A 193 -16.30 3.00 1.28
N GLN A 194 -17.60 3.20 1.15
CA GLN A 194 -18.37 4.07 2.04
C GLN A 194 -19.00 3.23 3.15
N VAL A 195 -18.92 3.70 4.40
CA VAL A 195 -19.65 3.12 5.52
C VAL A 195 -20.63 4.11 6.13
N PRO A 196 -21.78 3.64 6.64
CA PRO A 196 -22.61 4.44 7.53
C PRO A 196 -21.90 4.62 8.88
N LEU A 197 -21.77 5.87 9.34
CA LEU A 197 -21.27 6.21 10.66
C LEU A 197 -22.44 6.37 11.64
N ASN A 198 -23.16 5.27 11.88
CA ASN A 198 -24.43 5.29 12.63
C ASN A 198 -24.31 4.72 14.05
N LYS A 199 -23.14 4.20 14.44
CA LYS A 199 -22.86 3.73 15.79
C LYS A 199 -21.65 4.45 16.36
N LYS A 200 -21.53 4.38 17.69
CA LYS A 200 -20.37 4.86 18.43
C LYS A 200 -19.12 4.02 18.20
N TRP A 201 -19.25 2.75 17.84
CA TRP A 201 -18.10 1.89 17.56
C TRP A 201 -18.44 0.99 16.41
N HIS A 202 -17.46 0.79 15.54
CA HIS A 202 -17.57 -0.08 14.40
C HIS A 202 -16.32 -0.95 14.25
N ARG A 203 -16.53 -2.21 13.84
CA ARG A 203 -15.47 -3.13 13.44
C ARG A 203 -15.44 -3.22 11.93
N ILE A 204 -14.32 -2.87 11.32
CA ILE A 204 -14.08 -3.11 9.90
C ILE A 204 -13.17 -4.33 9.79
N ARG A 205 -13.55 -5.31 8.97
CA ARG A 205 -12.64 -6.32 8.44
C ARG A 205 -12.37 -6.00 6.97
N ILE A 206 -11.11 -6.01 6.57
CA ILE A 206 -10.72 -5.90 5.16
C ILE A 206 -9.91 -7.12 4.80
N PHE A 207 -10.29 -7.75 3.70
CA PHE A 207 -9.56 -8.88 3.15
C PHE A 207 -9.36 -8.70 1.66
N ALA A 208 -8.23 -9.20 1.17
CA ALA A 208 -7.81 -9.06 -0.19
C ALA A 208 -7.13 -10.32 -0.70
N GLU A 209 -7.28 -10.60 -1.99
CA GLU A 209 -6.56 -11.67 -2.67
C GLU A 209 -6.33 -11.38 -4.16
N ASP A 210 -5.39 -12.09 -4.77
CA ASP A 210 -5.24 -12.12 -6.22
C ASP A 210 -4.71 -13.45 -6.76
N ALA A 211 -4.73 -13.59 -8.08
CA ALA A 211 -4.32 -14.80 -8.78
C ALA A 211 -2.83 -15.16 -8.65
N CYS A 212 -1.98 -14.25 -8.13
CA CYS A 212 -0.56 -14.53 -7.85
C CYS A 212 -0.35 -15.06 -6.43
N GLY A 213 -1.42 -15.39 -5.71
CA GLY A 213 -1.37 -15.95 -4.36
C GLY A 213 -1.20 -14.91 -3.24
N PHE A 214 -1.27 -13.61 -3.55
CA PHE A 214 -1.31 -12.57 -2.53
C PHE A 214 -2.58 -12.73 -1.69
N LYS A 215 -2.46 -12.60 -0.37
CA LYS A 215 -3.58 -12.56 0.57
C LYS A 215 -3.31 -11.53 1.66
N ALA A 216 -4.35 -10.82 2.05
CA ALA A 216 -4.35 -9.95 3.22
C ALA A 216 -5.68 -10.09 3.97
N ASP A 217 -5.64 -10.03 5.29
CA ASP A 217 -6.82 -10.03 6.16
C ASP A 217 -6.48 -9.23 7.41
N GLY A 218 -7.33 -8.26 7.75
CA GLY A 218 -7.07 -7.33 8.83
C GLY A 218 -8.36 -6.79 9.44
N TYR A 219 -8.31 -6.52 10.74
CA TYR A 219 -9.42 -5.97 11.50
C TYR A 219 -9.04 -4.60 12.08
N TYR A 220 -10.00 -3.69 12.07
CA TYR A 220 -9.85 -2.32 12.56
C TYR A 220 -11.07 -1.93 13.37
N LEU A 221 -10.84 -1.34 14.54
CA LEU A 221 -11.89 -0.77 15.39
C LEU A 221 -11.76 0.75 15.34
N PHE A 222 -12.88 1.44 15.20
CA PHE A 222 -12.92 2.91 15.24
C PHE A 222 -14.19 3.40 15.95
N GLU A 223 -14.13 4.61 16.50
CA GLU A 223 -15.22 5.30 17.24
C GLU A 223 -15.98 6.28 16.35
#